data_AF-A0AAF0JUT3-F1
#
_entry.id   AF-A0AAF0JUT3-F1
#
_cell.length_a   1.000
_cell.length_b   1.000
_cell.length_c   1.000
_cell.angle_alpha   90.00
_cell.angle_beta   90.00
_cell.angle_gamma   90.00
#
_symmetry.space_group_name_H-M   'P 1'
#
loop_
_entity.id
_entity.type
_entity.pdbx_description
1 polymer ?
#
loop_
_entity_poly.entity_id
_entity_poly.type
_entity_poly.pdbx_seq_one_letter_code
_entity_poly.pdbx_strand_id
1 'polypeptide(L)'
;MSQFTWSKTFPVDSLQIYFAASLELQEEFINYGFYVPKSPDRKISMPIPLVYCNFRGWLKPVEPITVERLILPSWLGLTPQELGWAKTTRDGKEAYILPKEEVYVNIGILDNNVIFDLDIRKYHLERTSIRGINPEKWTNWAMFYISLEYLDELIDALRNHLPKSTQSFCDTLIPGGIPKPVKEVQQGGKEVTYYVKVPVKDFSFCLGCFDLTHRYLYVKAKEHCKIDPNSIVCRDPNAVINKLKLRIKYSPNVDTFAKVGIAKIIGKHPQIMIKLASTNPKRVIRGVLKDRIEGKARGELVYCDHKVKRQYIVLNLESFYKALIATRNYVDKLPKDE
;
A
#
# COMPACT_ATOMS: atom_id res chain seq x y z
N MET A 1 18.78 -20.78 19.48
CA MET A 1 17.77 -20.72 18.40
C MET A 1 16.79 -19.63 18.77
N SER A 2 16.63 -18.61 17.94
CA SER A 2 15.65 -17.55 18.21
C SER A 2 14.23 -18.04 17.96
N GLN A 3 13.34 -17.76 18.90
CA GLN A 3 11.95 -18.20 18.84
C GLN A 3 11.11 -17.12 18.16
N PHE A 4 10.51 -17.45 17.02
CA PHE A 4 9.48 -16.63 16.40
C PHE A 4 8.27 -16.53 17.34
N THR A 5 7.83 -15.31 17.64
CA THR A 5 6.73 -15.07 18.57
C THR A 5 5.72 -14.09 17.95
N TRP A 6 4.44 -14.49 17.88
CA TRP A 6 3.36 -13.55 17.60
C TRP A 6 3.07 -12.73 18.85
N SER A 7 3.14 -11.40 18.72
CA SER A 7 2.99 -10.48 19.84
C SER A 7 1.53 -10.03 19.98
N LYS A 8 0.99 -9.39 18.94
CA LYS A 8 -0.35 -8.76 18.97
C LYS A 8 -0.96 -8.69 17.57
N THR A 9 -2.28 -8.54 17.51
CA THR A 9 -3.02 -8.24 16.29
C THR A 9 -3.78 -6.93 16.47
N PHE A 10 -3.60 -6.00 15.54
CA PHE A 10 -4.27 -4.70 15.57
C PHE A 10 -5.17 -4.50 14.35
N PRO A 11 -6.38 -3.95 14.53
CA PRO A 11 -7.18 -3.45 13.42
C PRO A 11 -6.46 -2.28 12.72
N VAL A 12 -6.38 -2.35 11.40
CA VAL A 12 -5.78 -1.31 10.55
C VAL A 12 -6.87 -0.32 10.16
N ASP A 13 -6.70 0.95 10.50
CA ASP A 13 -7.66 2.00 10.19
C ASP A 13 -7.83 2.21 8.68
N SER A 14 -6.70 2.19 7.95
CA SER A 14 -6.70 2.18 6.48
C SER A 14 -5.42 1.57 5.92
N LEU A 15 -5.53 0.97 4.73
CA LEU A 15 -4.45 0.36 3.96
C LEU A 15 -4.49 0.90 2.54
N GLN A 16 -3.31 1.20 1.97
CA GLN A 16 -3.18 1.64 0.58
C GLN A 16 -1.94 0.99 -0.03
N ILE A 17 -2.11 0.26 -1.14
CA ILE A 17 -1.02 -0.33 -1.90
C ILE A 17 -1.10 0.18 -3.34
N TYR A 18 -0.20 1.12 -3.66
CA TYR A 18 -0.09 1.80 -4.93
C TYR A 18 0.72 0.97 -5.93
N PHE A 19 0.19 -0.16 -6.38
CA PHE A 19 0.83 -0.94 -7.45
C PHE A 19 1.02 -0.12 -8.73
N ALA A 20 0.16 0.87 -8.97
CA ALA A 20 0.31 1.86 -10.04
C ALA A 20 1.60 2.69 -10.00
N ALA A 21 2.29 2.73 -8.85
CA ALA A 21 3.57 3.41 -8.69
C ALA A 21 4.78 2.52 -9.03
N SER A 22 4.56 1.25 -9.42
CA SER A 22 5.60 0.29 -9.81
C SER A 22 5.77 0.27 -11.32
N LEU A 23 6.96 0.68 -11.77
CA LEU A 23 7.35 0.53 -13.17
C LEU A 23 7.67 -0.91 -13.54
N GLU A 24 8.07 -1.72 -12.56
CA GLU A 24 8.30 -3.15 -12.75
C GLU A 24 7.02 -3.86 -13.20
N LEU A 25 5.90 -3.62 -12.51
CA LEU A 25 4.60 -4.16 -12.90
C LEU A 25 4.15 -3.61 -14.25
N GLN A 26 4.34 -2.32 -14.50
CA GLN A 26 3.93 -1.73 -15.77
C GLN A 26 4.69 -2.33 -16.95
N GLU A 27 6.00 -2.50 -16.84
CA GLU A 27 6.83 -3.12 -17.85
C GLU A 27 6.49 -4.60 -18.04
N GLU A 28 6.23 -5.34 -16.96
CA GLU A 28 5.75 -6.73 -17.04
C GLU A 28 4.45 -6.81 -17.86
N PHE A 29 3.46 -5.98 -17.56
CA PHE A 29 2.21 -5.95 -18.34
C PHE A 29 2.46 -5.64 -19.82
N ILE A 30 3.30 -4.65 -20.13
CA ILE A 30 3.62 -4.26 -21.51
C ILE A 30 4.31 -5.41 -22.25
N ASN A 31 5.29 -6.06 -21.62
CA ASN A 31 6.04 -7.18 -22.20
C ASN A 31 5.14 -8.37 -22.53
N TYR A 32 4.04 -8.54 -21.80
CA TYR A 32 3.04 -9.58 -22.07
C TYR A 32 1.90 -9.12 -22.98
N GLY A 33 1.97 -7.91 -23.54
CA GLY A 33 1.03 -7.43 -24.56
C GLY A 33 -0.16 -6.63 -24.02
N PHE A 34 -0.17 -6.23 -22.75
CA PHE A 34 -1.18 -5.34 -22.21
C PHE A 34 -0.87 -3.87 -22.49
N TYR A 35 -1.92 -3.10 -22.77
CA TYR A 35 -1.87 -1.65 -22.93
C TYR A 35 -2.11 -0.93 -21.61
N VAL A 36 -1.02 -0.70 -20.85
CA VAL A 36 -1.06 0.00 -19.57
C VAL A 36 -0.48 1.43 -19.71
N PRO A 37 -1.21 2.49 -19.27
CA PRO A 37 -2.52 2.47 -18.61
C PRO A 37 -3.71 2.46 -19.58
N LYS A 38 -3.44 2.65 -20.87
CA LYS A 38 -4.46 2.83 -21.90
C LYS A 38 -3.90 2.43 -23.26
N SER A 39 -4.76 1.96 -24.15
CA SER A 39 -4.40 1.74 -25.55
C SER A 39 -4.09 3.03 -26.31
N PRO A 40 -3.28 2.98 -27.38
CA PRO A 40 -2.97 4.15 -28.22
C PRO A 40 -4.22 4.84 -28.77
N ASP A 41 -5.22 4.06 -29.20
CA ASP A 41 -6.51 4.55 -29.70
C ASP A 41 -7.47 5.01 -28.61
N ARG A 42 -7.06 4.93 -27.34
CA ARG A 42 -7.81 5.34 -26.15
C ARG A 42 -9.14 4.60 -25.95
N LYS A 43 -9.38 3.46 -26.62
CA LYS A 43 -10.60 2.65 -26.45
C LYS A 43 -10.55 1.74 -25.24
N ILE A 44 -9.37 1.23 -24.88
CA ILE A 44 -9.19 0.35 -23.70
C ILE A 44 -8.48 1.13 -22.61
N SER A 45 -9.08 1.15 -21.42
CA SER A 45 -8.49 1.72 -20.21
C SER A 45 -8.12 0.60 -19.24
N MET A 46 -6.83 0.51 -18.90
CA MET A 46 -6.27 -0.45 -17.98
C MET A 46 -5.22 0.21 -17.06
N PRO A 47 -5.63 1.13 -16.15
CA PRO A 47 -4.72 1.54 -15.08
C PRO A 47 -4.33 0.32 -14.23
N ILE A 48 -3.09 0.28 -13.75
CA ILE A 48 -2.75 -0.68 -12.68
C ILE A 48 -3.55 -0.24 -11.45
N PRO A 49 -4.28 -1.16 -10.79
CA PRO A 49 -5.15 -0.76 -9.70
C PRO A 49 -4.34 -0.46 -8.44
N LEU A 50 -4.88 0.43 -7.61
CA LEU A 50 -4.52 0.56 -6.21
C LEU A 50 -5.45 -0.32 -5.38
N VAL A 51 -4.90 -1.05 -4.41
CA VAL A 51 -5.69 -1.71 -3.37
C VAL A 51 -5.90 -0.71 -2.24
N TYR A 52 -7.15 -0.39 -1.93
CA TYR A 52 -7.54 0.48 -0.82
C TYR A 52 -8.40 -0.28 0.17
N CYS A 53 -8.17 -0.03 1.45
CA CYS A 53 -9.13 -0.37 2.50
C CYS A 53 -9.28 0.80 3.46
N ASN A 54 -10.53 1.05 3.83
CA ASN A 54 -11.00 2.00 4.81
C ASN A 54 -11.80 1.28 5.90
N PHE A 55 -11.14 0.83 6.96
CA PHE A 55 -11.82 0.02 7.97
C PHE A 55 -12.53 0.89 9.02
N ARG A 56 -11.77 1.77 9.66
CA ARG A 56 -12.27 2.58 10.80
C ARG A 56 -11.54 3.91 11.00
N GLY A 57 -10.80 4.38 9.99
CA GLY A 57 -9.98 5.57 10.15
C GLY A 57 -10.74 6.89 10.21
N TRP A 58 -12.00 6.95 9.76
CA TRP A 58 -12.76 8.21 9.67
C TRP A 58 -13.60 8.49 10.91
N LEU A 59 -13.65 9.76 11.30
CA LEU A 59 -14.52 10.29 12.34
C LEU A 59 -15.97 10.43 11.87
N LYS A 60 -16.15 10.64 10.56
CA LYS A 60 -17.46 10.83 9.92
C LYS A 60 -17.96 9.50 9.34
N PRO A 61 -19.29 9.35 9.12
CA PRO A 61 -19.86 8.21 8.42
C PRO A 61 -19.18 7.99 7.05
N VAL A 62 -19.27 6.76 6.54
CA VAL A 62 -18.69 6.38 5.24
C VAL A 62 -19.16 7.35 4.17
N GLU A 63 -18.23 8.16 3.65
CA GLU A 63 -18.54 9.09 2.58
C GLU A 63 -18.65 8.36 1.23
N PRO A 64 -19.58 8.78 0.35
CA PRO A 64 -19.63 8.26 -1.01
C PRO A 64 -18.33 8.53 -1.76
N ILE A 65 -17.85 7.52 -2.49
CA ILE A 65 -16.69 7.62 -3.37
C ILE A 65 -17.17 7.80 -4.80
N THR A 66 -16.73 8.86 -5.47
CA THR A 66 -17.13 9.13 -6.85
C THR A 66 -16.49 8.15 -7.83
N VAL A 67 -17.19 7.89 -8.94
CA VAL A 67 -16.74 6.91 -9.94
C VAL A 67 -15.34 7.21 -10.48
N GLU A 68 -14.90 8.46 -10.54
CA GLU A 68 -13.57 8.87 -11.04
C GLU A 68 -12.40 8.29 -10.24
N ARG A 69 -12.64 7.86 -9.00
CA ARG A 69 -11.63 7.22 -8.15
C ARG A 69 -11.68 5.71 -8.18
N LEU A 70 -12.84 5.11 -8.44
CA LEU A 70 -13.04 3.67 -8.35
C LEU A 70 -12.65 2.93 -9.64
N ILE A 71 -12.12 1.72 -9.50
CA ILE A 71 -12.28 0.68 -10.52
C ILE A 71 -13.69 0.12 -10.34
N LEU A 72 -14.56 0.37 -11.31
CA LEU A 72 -15.98 0.05 -11.19
C LEU A 72 -16.23 -1.46 -11.21
N PRO A 73 -17.33 -1.94 -10.61
CA PRO A 73 -17.69 -3.36 -10.66
C PRO A 73 -17.77 -3.88 -12.10
N SER A 74 -18.26 -3.06 -13.04
CA SER A 74 -18.33 -3.43 -14.46
C SER A 74 -16.96 -3.70 -15.09
N TRP A 75 -15.87 -3.14 -14.57
CA TRP A 75 -14.49 -3.40 -15.03
C TRP A 75 -13.97 -4.75 -14.51
N LEU A 76 -14.71 -5.36 -13.59
CA LEU A 76 -14.49 -6.70 -13.06
C LEU A 76 -15.51 -7.69 -13.64
N GLY A 77 -16.42 -7.25 -14.52
CA GLY A 77 -17.54 -8.07 -14.97
C GLY A 77 -18.49 -8.40 -13.81
N LEU A 78 -18.68 -7.45 -12.90
CA LEU A 78 -19.55 -7.49 -11.73
C LEU A 78 -20.58 -6.37 -11.78
N THR A 79 -21.63 -6.52 -10.99
CA THR A 79 -22.60 -5.48 -10.63
C THR A 79 -22.25 -4.86 -9.28
N PRO A 80 -22.70 -3.61 -9.01
CA PRO A 80 -22.57 -3.03 -7.67
C PRO A 80 -23.18 -3.91 -6.56
N GLN A 81 -24.31 -4.56 -6.82
CA GLN A 81 -25.02 -5.41 -5.87
C GLN A 81 -24.18 -6.61 -5.43
N GLU A 82 -23.48 -7.28 -6.35
CA GLU A 82 -22.57 -8.40 -6.04
C GLU A 82 -21.41 -8.00 -5.12
N LEU A 83 -21.02 -6.72 -5.11
CA LEU A 83 -20.02 -6.17 -4.20
C LEU A 83 -20.63 -5.51 -2.95
N GLY A 84 -21.97 -5.50 -2.82
CA GLY A 84 -22.66 -4.79 -1.75
C GLY A 84 -22.52 -3.27 -1.82
N TRP A 85 -22.25 -2.71 -3.00
CA TRP A 85 -22.11 -1.27 -3.19
C TRP A 85 -23.48 -0.62 -3.40
N ALA A 86 -23.78 0.41 -2.60
CA ALA A 86 -25.01 1.19 -2.75
C ALA A 86 -24.74 2.41 -3.63
N LYS A 87 -25.45 2.50 -4.76
CA LYS A 87 -25.37 3.65 -5.67
C LYS A 87 -25.97 4.89 -5.02
N THR A 88 -25.29 6.03 -5.18
CA THR A 88 -25.73 7.34 -4.68
C THR A 88 -25.18 8.47 -5.55
N THR A 89 -25.34 9.72 -5.12
CA THR A 89 -24.76 10.89 -5.76
C THR A 89 -23.97 11.74 -4.75
N ARG A 90 -22.87 12.34 -5.23
CA ARG A 90 -22.05 13.30 -4.47
C ARG A 90 -21.65 14.43 -5.40
N ASP A 91 -21.96 15.66 -5.03
CA ASP A 91 -21.67 16.86 -5.85
C ASP A 91 -22.20 16.75 -7.30
N GLY A 92 -23.41 16.20 -7.46
CA GLY A 92 -24.05 15.99 -8.78
C GLY A 92 -23.45 14.84 -9.61
N LYS A 93 -22.50 14.09 -9.07
CA LYS A 93 -21.83 12.98 -9.76
C LYS A 93 -22.25 11.63 -9.20
N GLU A 94 -22.20 10.61 -10.05
CA GLU A 94 -22.38 9.22 -9.62
C GLU A 94 -21.31 8.83 -8.60
N ALA A 95 -21.75 8.26 -7.49
CA ALA A 95 -20.91 7.81 -6.41
C ALA A 95 -21.45 6.50 -5.81
N TYR A 96 -20.62 5.84 -5.01
CA TYR A 96 -20.98 4.61 -4.33
C TYR A 96 -20.64 4.69 -2.84
N ILE A 97 -21.55 4.17 -2.01
CA ILE A 97 -21.27 3.84 -0.61
C ILE A 97 -20.82 2.38 -0.62
N LEU A 98 -19.60 2.15 -0.17
CA LEU A 98 -18.99 0.82 -0.12
C LEU A 98 -19.36 0.14 1.22
N PRO A 99 -19.44 -1.19 1.25
CA PRO A 99 -19.63 -1.92 2.49
C PRO A 99 -18.41 -1.75 3.40
N LYS A 100 -18.58 -2.07 4.70
CA LYS A 100 -17.49 -2.03 5.67
C LYS A 100 -16.35 -2.94 5.22
N GLU A 101 -15.17 -2.33 5.08
CA GLU A 101 -13.92 -3.01 4.73
C GLU A 101 -13.23 -3.52 5.99
N GLU A 102 -12.21 -4.37 5.87
CA GLU A 102 -11.67 -5.09 7.02
C GLU A 102 -10.23 -5.54 6.76
N VAL A 103 -9.30 -4.99 7.56
CA VAL A 103 -7.88 -5.34 7.54
C VAL A 103 -7.34 -5.37 8.96
N TYR A 104 -6.52 -6.39 9.23
CA TYR A 104 -5.75 -6.51 10.45
C TYR A 104 -4.26 -6.61 10.15
N VAL A 105 -3.44 -6.21 11.10
CA VAL A 105 -2.00 -6.45 11.07
C VAL A 105 -1.61 -7.31 12.26
N ASN A 106 -1.06 -8.49 11.96
CA ASN A 106 -0.47 -9.38 12.95
C ASN A 106 1.01 -8.99 13.10
N ILE A 107 1.41 -8.72 14.33
CA ILE A 107 2.77 -8.31 14.68
C ILE A 107 3.53 -9.53 15.20
N GLY A 108 4.49 -9.99 14.41
CA GLY A 108 5.44 -11.04 14.79
C GLY A 108 6.80 -10.45 15.12
N ILE A 109 7.55 -11.13 15.98
CA ILE A 109 8.92 -10.74 16.33
C ILE A 109 9.84 -11.94 16.09
N LEU A 110 10.94 -11.69 15.39
CA LEU A 110 11.99 -12.66 15.10
C LEU A 110 13.35 -11.97 15.16
N ASP A 111 14.20 -12.40 16.09
CA ASP A 111 15.48 -11.74 16.35
C ASP A 111 15.29 -10.23 16.58
N ASN A 112 16.08 -9.38 15.92
CA ASN A 112 15.93 -7.93 15.95
C ASN A 112 15.03 -7.41 14.82
N ASN A 113 13.99 -8.15 14.46
CA ASN A 113 13.04 -7.78 13.42
C ASN A 113 11.60 -7.81 13.94
N VAL A 114 10.83 -6.81 13.51
CA VAL A 114 9.38 -6.76 13.66
C VAL A 114 8.73 -7.05 12.30
N ILE A 115 7.80 -7.99 12.29
CA ILE A 115 7.10 -8.47 11.10
C ILE A 115 5.65 -7.99 11.20
N PHE A 116 5.20 -7.25 10.20
CA PHE A 116 3.81 -6.83 10.01
C PHE A 116 3.21 -7.72 8.93
N ASP A 117 2.42 -8.70 9.33
CA ASP A 117 1.70 -9.60 8.43
C ASP A 117 0.26 -9.12 8.27
N LEU A 118 -0.12 -8.72 7.06
CA LEU A 118 -1.40 -8.08 6.79
C LEU A 118 -2.46 -9.13 6.43
N ASP A 119 -3.49 -9.23 7.26
CA ASP A 119 -4.70 -10.00 6.99
C ASP A 119 -5.74 -9.08 6.34
N ILE A 120 -5.80 -9.11 5.01
CA ILE A 120 -6.64 -8.24 4.18
C ILE A 120 -7.87 -9.02 3.74
N ARG A 121 -9.02 -8.75 4.38
CA ARG A 121 -10.24 -9.54 4.17
C ARG A 121 -11.22 -8.86 3.23
N LYS A 122 -11.43 -7.56 3.41
CA LYS A 122 -12.34 -6.75 2.58
C LYS A 122 -11.66 -5.46 2.18
N TYR A 123 -11.72 -5.14 0.90
CA TYR A 123 -11.05 -4.02 0.27
C TYR A 123 -11.74 -3.69 -1.06
N HIS A 124 -11.37 -2.56 -1.66
CA HIS A 124 -11.77 -2.19 -3.01
C HIS A 124 -10.58 -1.78 -3.86
N LEU A 125 -10.83 -1.60 -5.16
CA LEU A 125 -9.84 -1.15 -6.13
C LEU A 125 -10.11 0.30 -6.52
N GLU A 126 -9.09 1.15 -6.40
CA GLU A 126 -9.11 2.51 -6.93
C GLU A 126 -8.23 2.61 -8.18
N ARG A 127 -8.54 3.60 -9.01
CA ARG A 127 -7.65 4.11 -10.06
C ARG A 127 -6.91 5.33 -9.55
N THR A 128 -5.61 5.42 -9.82
CA THR A 128 -4.89 6.68 -9.63
C THR A 128 -5.44 7.75 -10.56
N SER A 129 -5.74 8.94 -10.05
CA SER A 129 -6.40 10.00 -10.81
C SER A 129 -5.61 10.44 -12.07
N ILE A 130 -6.37 10.89 -13.07
CA ILE A 130 -6.12 11.08 -14.51
C ILE A 130 -4.93 12.00 -14.92
N ARG A 131 -4.08 12.47 -14.01
CA ARG A 131 -2.75 13.01 -14.37
C ARG A 131 -1.74 11.87 -14.32
N GLY A 132 -1.84 11.03 -15.35
CA GLY A 132 -1.30 9.68 -15.45
C GLY A 132 0.08 9.45 -14.88
N ILE A 133 0.31 8.18 -14.49
CA ILE A 133 1.60 7.52 -14.33
C ILE A 133 2.74 8.54 -14.28
N ASN A 134 2.88 9.20 -13.12
CA ASN A 134 4.05 10.00 -12.79
C ASN A 134 4.72 9.28 -11.62
N PRO A 135 5.28 8.07 -11.83
CA PRO A 135 5.86 7.24 -10.77
C PRO A 135 6.99 7.98 -10.07
N GLU A 136 7.62 8.93 -10.77
CA GLU A 136 8.56 9.93 -10.25
C GLU A 136 8.04 10.68 -9.01
N LYS A 137 6.75 11.01 -8.97
CA LYS A 137 6.12 11.78 -7.88
C LYS A 137 5.76 10.91 -6.68
N TRP A 138 5.63 9.59 -6.88
CA TRP A 138 5.24 8.66 -5.82
C TRP A 138 6.47 8.24 -5.05
N THR A 139 6.67 8.81 -3.86
CA THR A 139 7.74 8.37 -2.97
C THR A 139 7.28 7.20 -2.10
N ASN A 140 6.07 7.30 -1.54
CA ASN A 140 5.45 6.23 -0.78
C ASN A 140 4.59 5.36 -1.71
N TRP A 141 4.62 4.04 -1.52
CA TRP A 141 3.90 3.12 -2.44
C TRP A 141 3.13 2.00 -1.73
N ALA A 142 3.42 1.69 -0.47
CA ALA A 142 2.57 0.85 0.38
C ALA A 142 2.49 1.47 1.77
N MET A 143 1.30 1.54 2.34
CA MET A 143 1.10 2.15 3.65
C MET A 143 -0.09 1.58 4.39
N PHE A 144 0.05 1.44 5.69
CA PHE A 144 -1.05 1.13 6.58
C PHE A 144 -0.99 2.01 7.83
N TYR A 145 -2.16 2.21 8.43
CA TYR A 145 -2.35 3.06 9.58
C TYR A 145 -3.04 2.27 10.69
N ILE A 146 -2.54 2.36 11.91
CA ILE A 146 -3.18 1.81 13.11
C ILE A 146 -3.68 3.00 13.93
N SER A 147 -4.83 2.88 14.61
CA SER A 147 -5.32 3.94 15.50
C SER A 147 -4.26 4.31 16.53
N LEU A 148 -4.11 5.61 16.79
CA LEU A 148 -3.15 6.12 17.78
C LEU A 148 -3.46 5.64 19.20
N GLU A 149 -4.69 5.20 19.47
CA GLU A 149 -5.09 4.62 20.76
C GLU A 149 -4.26 3.39 21.16
N TYR A 150 -3.68 2.67 20.18
CA TYR A 150 -2.84 1.51 20.42
C TYR A 150 -1.35 1.84 20.55
N LEU A 151 -0.95 3.12 20.56
CA LEU A 151 0.47 3.50 20.55
C LEU A 151 1.20 2.95 21.78
N ASP A 152 0.63 3.14 22.96
CA ASP A 152 1.25 2.72 24.22
C ASP A 152 1.25 1.20 24.33
N GLU A 153 0.14 0.53 23.96
CA GLU A 153 0.08 -0.93 23.91
C GLU A 153 1.12 -1.52 22.96
N LEU A 154 1.30 -0.93 21.77
CA LEU A 154 2.29 -1.37 20.79
C LEU A 154 3.72 -1.18 21.32
N ILE A 155 4.02 -0.04 21.94
CA ILE A 155 5.32 0.24 22.54
C ILE A 155 5.63 -0.81 23.62
N ASP A 156 4.69 -1.08 24.53
CA ASP A 156 4.89 -2.01 25.63
C ASP A 156 5.04 -3.45 25.12
N ALA A 157 4.25 -3.84 24.12
CA ALA A 157 4.34 -5.15 23.48
C ALA A 157 5.73 -5.41 22.85
N LEU A 158 6.36 -4.38 22.29
CA LEU A 158 7.70 -4.50 21.66
C LEU A 158 8.83 -4.46 22.69
N ARG A 159 8.67 -3.72 23.79
CA ARG A 159 9.71 -3.51 24.81
C ARG A 159 10.30 -4.82 25.32
N ASN A 160 9.44 -5.82 25.56
CA ASN A 160 9.83 -7.11 26.12
C ASN A 160 10.75 -7.93 25.20
N HIS A 161 10.83 -7.59 23.91
CA HIS A 161 11.62 -8.30 22.92
C HIS A 161 12.90 -7.55 22.51
N LEU A 162 13.12 -6.34 23.03
CA LEU A 162 14.35 -5.60 22.79
C LEU A 162 15.54 -6.24 23.54
N PRO A 163 16.78 -6.07 23.06
CA PRO A 163 17.96 -6.43 23.84
C PRO A 163 17.94 -5.76 25.22
N LYS A 164 18.47 -6.43 26.26
CA LYS A 164 18.56 -5.87 27.63
C LYS A 164 19.27 -4.52 27.67
N SER A 165 20.27 -4.34 26.80
CA SER A 165 20.98 -3.07 26.57
C SER A 165 20.15 -1.97 25.93
N THR A 166 18.90 -2.23 25.56
CA THR A 166 17.95 -1.24 25.03
C THR A 166 16.75 -1.10 25.98
N GLN A 167 16.41 -2.17 26.73
CA GLN A 167 15.36 -2.16 27.76
C GLN A 167 15.70 -1.26 28.96
N SER A 168 16.97 -1.18 29.36
CA SER A 168 17.41 -0.38 30.53
C SER A 168 17.37 1.15 30.32
N PHE A 169 17.04 1.62 29.12
CA PHE A 169 17.25 3.02 28.71
C PHE A 169 15.95 3.81 28.51
N CYS A 170 14.90 3.44 29.24
CA CYS A 170 13.64 4.18 29.22
C CYS A 170 13.75 5.60 29.83
N ASP A 171 14.84 5.90 30.55
CA ASP A 171 15.17 7.26 30.97
C ASP A 171 16.56 7.66 30.42
N THR A 172 16.55 8.72 29.60
CA THR A 172 17.70 9.56 29.15
C THR A 172 18.86 8.99 28.33
N LEU A 173 19.11 7.68 28.21
CA LEU A 173 20.35 7.20 27.55
C LEU A 173 20.19 6.08 26.50
N ILE A 174 19.19 6.15 25.62
CA ILE A 174 19.09 5.19 24.49
C ILE A 174 20.42 5.18 23.70
N PRO A 175 21.09 4.03 23.51
CA PRO A 175 22.30 3.95 22.69
C PRO A 175 22.03 4.47 21.27
N GLY A 176 22.79 5.49 20.85
CA GLY A 176 22.58 6.21 19.57
C GLY A 176 21.56 7.35 19.61
N GLY A 177 20.98 7.66 20.78
CA GLY A 177 20.03 8.75 21.01
C GLY A 177 18.60 8.47 20.50
N ILE A 178 17.66 9.36 20.87
CA ILE A 178 16.31 9.38 20.29
C ILE A 178 16.39 10.09 18.93
N PRO A 179 15.99 9.43 17.82
CA PRO A 179 16.02 10.06 16.51
C PRO A 179 15.08 11.27 16.47
N LYS A 180 15.50 12.36 15.82
CA LYS A 180 14.66 13.56 15.66
C LYS A 180 13.59 13.32 14.59
N PRO A 181 12.28 13.39 14.91
CA PRO A 181 11.24 13.24 13.92
C PRO A 181 11.25 14.34 12.86
N VAL A 182 10.97 13.94 11.62
CA VAL A 182 10.76 14.85 10.49
C VAL A 182 9.28 15.18 10.40
N LYS A 183 8.95 16.48 10.30
CA LYS A 183 7.59 16.94 10.00
C LYS A 183 7.39 16.93 8.48
N GLU A 184 6.33 16.29 8.01
CA GLU A 184 5.91 16.32 6.61
C GLU A 184 4.44 16.71 6.53
N VAL A 185 4.14 17.72 5.70
CA VAL A 185 2.80 18.24 5.45
C VAL A 185 2.42 17.92 4.02
N GLN A 186 1.31 17.22 3.82
CA GLN A 186 0.82 16.75 2.53
C GLN A 186 -0.60 17.26 2.26
N GLN A 187 -1.04 17.08 1.01
CA GLN A 187 -2.41 17.37 0.56
C GLN A 187 -2.88 18.81 0.83
N GLY A 188 -1.97 19.79 0.70
CA GLY A 188 -2.30 21.20 0.95
C GLY A 188 -2.60 21.51 2.42
N GLY A 189 -1.98 20.79 3.36
CA GLY A 189 -2.17 20.99 4.80
C GLY A 189 -3.10 19.97 5.45
N LYS A 190 -3.81 19.15 4.67
CA LYS A 190 -4.80 18.20 5.19
C LYS A 190 -4.20 16.99 5.89
N GLU A 191 -2.92 16.70 5.65
CA GLU A 191 -2.20 15.62 6.29
C GLU A 191 -0.92 16.17 6.93
N VAL A 192 -0.80 16.01 8.24
CA VAL A 192 0.41 16.35 9.00
C VAL A 192 0.96 15.08 9.61
N THR A 193 2.26 14.83 9.38
CA THR A 193 2.95 13.64 9.86
C THR A 193 4.24 14.00 10.57
N TYR A 194 4.56 13.25 11.62
CA TYR A 194 5.86 13.23 12.27
C TYR A 194 6.41 11.83 12.18
N TYR A 195 7.56 11.65 11.52
CA TYR A 195 8.10 10.33 11.27
C TYR A 195 9.62 10.25 11.40
N VAL A 196 10.11 9.03 11.58
CA VAL A 196 11.51 8.65 11.52
C VAL A 196 11.68 7.61 10.40
N LYS A 197 12.82 7.66 9.70
CA LYS A 197 13.16 6.64 8.71
C LYS A 197 13.66 5.39 9.41
N VAL A 198 13.02 4.25 9.13
CA VAL A 198 13.34 2.96 9.72
C VAL A 198 13.84 2.02 8.61
N PRO A 199 14.97 1.32 8.81
CA PRO A 199 15.46 0.34 7.84
C PRO A 199 14.46 -0.78 7.60
N VAL A 200 14.18 -1.04 6.32
CA VAL A 200 13.39 -2.17 5.86
C VAL A 200 14.33 -3.37 5.70
N LYS A 201 13.91 -4.52 6.24
CA LYS A 201 14.68 -5.77 6.20
C LYS A 201 14.13 -6.75 5.17
N ASP A 202 12.82 -6.74 4.97
CA ASP A 202 12.14 -7.50 3.93
C ASP A 202 10.72 -6.91 3.72
N PHE A 203 10.09 -7.22 2.60
CA PHE A 203 8.66 -7.02 2.37
C PHE A 203 8.22 -7.88 1.18
N SER A 204 6.93 -8.17 1.11
CA SER A 204 6.35 -8.78 -0.08
C SER A 204 4.91 -8.36 -0.30
N PHE A 205 4.65 -7.78 -1.47
CA PHE A 205 3.32 -7.38 -1.91
C PHE A 205 3.01 -7.94 -3.29
N CYS A 206 1.86 -8.58 -3.46
CA CYS A 206 1.49 -9.23 -4.72
C CYS A 206 0.13 -8.78 -5.22
N LEU A 207 0.15 -8.13 -6.39
CA LEU A 207 -1.03 -7.65 -7.10
C LEU A 207 -1.99 -8.81 -7.44
N GLY A 208 -1.46 -9.97 -7.83
CA GLY A 208 -2.25 -11.15 -8.18
C GLY A 208 -2.85 -11.91 -6.99
N CYS A 209 -2.45 -11.60 -5.75
CA CYS A 209 -3.02 -12.22 -4.55
C CYS A 209 -4.36 -11.61 -4.11
N PHE A 210 -4.81 -10.57 -4.80
CA PHE A 210 -6.08 -9.90 -4.56
C PHE A 210 -7.12 -10.41 -5.57
N ASP A 211 -8.20 -11.03 -5.10
CA ASP A 211 -9.23 -11.66 -5.96
C ASP A 211 -9.90 -10.65 -6.92
N LEU A 212 -10.25 -9.46 -6.43
CA LEU A 212 -10.77 -8.39 -7.29
C LEU A 212 -9.77 -7.99 -8.39
N THR A 213 -8.48 -8.03 -8.10
CA THR A 213 -7.45 -7.70 -9.08
C THR A 213 -7.25 -8.82 -10.09
N HIS A 214 -7.26 -10.08 -9.67
CA HIS A 214 -7.19 -11.20 -10.61
C HIS A 214 -8.36 -11.14 -11.60
N ARG A 215 -9.58 -10.88 -11.10
CA ARG A 215 -10.77 -10.70 -11.94
C ARG A 215 -10.67 -9.49 -12.87
N TYR A 216 -10.16 -8.37 -12.35
CA TYR A 216 -9.86 -7.18 -13.16
C TYR A 216 -8.94 -7.51 -14.34
N LEU A 217 -7.81 -8.18 -14.08
CA LEU A 217 -6.84 -8.54 -15.11
C LEU A 217 -7.44 -9.44 -16.18
N TYR A 218 -8.28 -10.40 -15.79
CA TYR A 218 -8.97 -11.27 -16.74
C TYR A 218 -9.94 -10.52 -17.65
N VAL A 219 -10.75 -9.61 -17.11
CA VAL A 219 -11.66 -8.77 -17.92
C VAL A 219 -10.86 -7.86 -18.84
N LYS A 220 -9.78 -7.25 -18.35
CA LYS A 220 -8.92 -6.40 -19.18
C LYS A 220 -8.21 -7.19 -20.26
N ALA A 221 -7.73 -8.40 -20.00
CA ALA A 221 -7.17 -9.27 -21.04
C ALA A 221 -8.17 -9.51 -22.18
N LYS A 222 -9.44 -9.81 -21.85
CA LYS A 222 -10.50 -9.97 -22.86
C LYS A 222 -10.82 -8.69 -23.61
N GLU A 223 -10.78 -7.53 -22.96
CA GLU A 223 -10.98 -6.26 -23.66
C GLU A 223 -9.93 -6.05 -24.75
N HIS A 224 -8.68 -6.51 -24.56
CA HIS A 224 -7.59 -6.36 -25.54
C HIS A 224 -7.85 -7.08 -26.86
N CYS A 225 -8.71 -8.09 -26.88
CA CYS A 225 -9.20 -8.71 -28.11
C CYS A 225 -9.83 -7.72 -29.09
N LYS A 226 -10.39 -6.60 -28.60
CA LYS A 226 -11.00 -5.57 -29.45
C LYS A 226 -9.97 -4.77 -30.26
N ILE A 227 -8.70 -4.82 -29.88
CA ILE A 227 -7.61 -4.12 -30.56
C ILE A 227 -6.81 -5.09 -31.40
N ASP A 228 -6.35 -6.19 -30.78
CA ASP A 228 -5.59 -7.22 -31.46
C ASP A 228 -6.17 -8.61 -31.09
N PRO A 229 -7.09 -9.14 -31.92
CA PRO A 229 -7.64 -10.47 -31.76
C PRO A 229 -6.59 -11.59 -31.79
N ASN A 230 -5.42 -11.36 -32.39
CA ASN A 230 -4.36 -12.33 -32.52
C ASN A 230 -3.35 -12.27 -31.37
N SER A 231 -3.44 -11.26 -30.50
CA SER A 231 -2.57 -11.14 -29.33
C SER A 231 -2.68 -12.38 -28.44
N ILE A 232 -1.55 -12.75 -27.80
CA ILE A 232 -1.53 -13.88 -26.87
C ILE A 232 -2.44 -13.64 -25.65
N VAL A 233 -2.53 -12.37 -25.21
CA VAL A 233 -3.44 -11.91 -24.16
C VAL A 233 -4.89 -12.21 -24.50
N CYS A 234 -5.27 -12.07 -25.77
CA CYS A 234 -6.63 -12.36 -26.23
C CYS A 234 -6.90 -13.86 -26.35
N ARG A 235 -5.98 -14.60 -26.98
CA ARG A 235 -6.17 -16.03 -27.29
C ARG A 235 -6.19 -16.92 -26.06
N ASP A 236 -5.32 -16.64 -25.08
CA ASP A 236 -5.27 -17.38 -23.82
C ASP A 236 -5.00 -16.44 -22.64
N PRO A 237 -6.02 -15.69 -22.18
CA PRO A 237 -5.90 -14.77 -21.05
C PRO A 237 -5.35 -15.44 -19.79
N ASN A 238 -5.76 -16.69 -19.53
CA ASN A 238 -5.37 -17.41 -18.32
C ASN A 238 -3.91 -17.82 -18.38
N ALA A 239 -3.43 -18.36 -19.50
CA ALA A 239 -2.02 -18.70 -19.63
C ALA A 239 -1.10 -17.48 -19.53
N VAL A 240 -1.54 -16.32 -20.02
CA VAL A 240 -0.78 -15.07 -19.85
C VAL A 240 -0.79 -14.63 -18.39
N ILE A 241 -1.96 -14.49 -17.77
CA ILE A 241 -2.09 -14.02 -16.38
C ILE A 241 -1.31 -14.92 -15.42
N ASN A 242 -1.36 -16.23 -15.63
CA ASN A 242 -0.64 -17.22 -14.81
C ASN A 242 0.88 -17.19 -15.00
N LYS A 243 1.41 -16.49 -16.00
CA LYS A 243 2.86 -16.31 -16.21
C LYS A 243 3.38 -14.97 -15.69
N LEU A 244 2.50 -13.99 -15.51
CA LEU A 244 2.88 -12.65 -15.04
C LEU A 244 3.54 -12.74 -13.66
N LYS A 245 4.67 -12.06 -13.52
CA LYS A 245 5.28 -11.80 -12.22
C LYS A 245 4.52 -10.64 -11.58
N LEU A 246 3.66 -10.94 -10.62
CA LEU A 246 2.80 -9.94 -9.97
C LEU A 246 3.22 -9.60 -8.54
N ARG A 247 4.32 -10.18 -8.04
CA ARG A 247 4.80 -9.97 -6.67
C ARG A 247 6.05 -9.10 -6.65
N ILE A 248 5.97 -7.98 -5.96
CA ILE A 248 7.10 -7.13 -5.64
C ILE A 248 7.68 -7.62 -4.30
N LYS A 249 8.95 -8.03 -4.32
CA LYS A 249 9.71 -8.39 -3.12
C LYS A 249 10.80 -7.37 -2.83
N TYR A 250 11.22 -7.33 -1.58
CA TYR A 250 12.40 -6.59 -1.18
C TYR A 250 13.61 -6.98 -2.02
N SER A 251 14.37 -5.98 -2.43
CA SER A 251 15.65 -6.17 -3.09
C SER A 251 16.68 -5.27 -2.39
N PRO A 252 17.83 -5.81 -1.97
CA PRO A 252 18.89 -5.01 -1.35
C PRO A 252 19.50 -3.98 -2.31
N ASN A 253 19.24 -4.11 -3.62
CA ASN A 253 19.68 -3.17 -4.65
C ASN A 253 18.79 -1.92 -4.76
N VAL A 254 17.69 -1.86 -4.01
CA VAL A 254 16.77 -0.72 -3.97
C VAL A 254 16.83 -0.08 -2.59
N ASP A 255 17.23 1.18 -2.54
CA ASP A 255 17.23 2.01 -1.34
C ASP A 255 15.77 2.23 -0.87
N THR A 256 15.36 1.35 0.05
CA THR A 256 14.00 1.27 0.59
C THR A 256 14.03 1.48 2.10
N PHE A 257 13.15 2.34 2.59
CA PHE A 257 12.96 2.59 4.01
C PHE A 257 11.48 2.74 4.34
N ALA A 258 11.15 2.56 5.62
CA ALA A 258 9.82 2.85 6.14
C ALA A 258 9.83 4.22 6.80
N LYS A 259 8.83 5.05 6.51
CA LYS A 259 8.47 6.19 7.35
C LYS A 259 7.58 5.68 8.46
N VAL A 260 8.06 5.73 9.69
CA VAL A 260 7.35 5.26 10.88
C VAL A 260 7.11 6.42 11.82
N GLY A 261 5.88 6.60 12.27
CA GLY A 261 5.56 7.63 13.24
C GLY A 261 4.08 7.83 13.42
N ILE A 262 3.67 9.09 13.59
CA ILE A 262 2.28 9.48 13.80
C ILE A 262 1.80 10.41 12.69
N ALA A 263 0.51 10.32 12.38
CA ALA A 263 -0.15 11.09 11.35
C ALA A 263 -1.51 11.58 11.82
N LYS A 264 -1.90 12.77 11.35
CA LYS A 264 -3.27 13.25 11.40
C LYS A 264 -3.69 13.69 10.01
N ILE A 265 -4.77 13.08 9.52
CA ILE A 265 -5.45 13.45 8.28
C ILE A 265 -6.78 14.10 8.68
N ILE A 266 -7.14 15.22 8.06
CA ILE A 266 -8.43 15.90 8.32
C ILE A 266 -9.59 14.90 8.14
N GLY A 267 -10.50 14.87 9.13
CA GLY A 267 -11.65 13.95 9.13
C GLY A 267 -11.34 12.50 9.52
N LYS A 268 -10.08 12.19 9.84
CA LYS A 268 -9.66 10.89 10.37
C LYS A 268 -9.15 11.00 11.80
N HIS A 269 -9.26 9.92 12.58
CA HIS A 269 -8.60 9.84 13.87
C HIS A 269 -7.08 10.03 13.72
N PRO A 270 -6.35 10.51 14.74
CA PRO A 270 -4.90 10.39 14.79
C PRO A 270 -4.46 8.92 14.66
N GLN A 271 -3.36 8.66 13.96
CA GLN A 271 -2.96 7.30 13.59
C GLN A 271 -1.45 7.10 13.75
N ILE A 272 -1.05 5.89 14.13
CA ILE A 272 0.29 5.36 13.91
C ILE A 272 0.42 5.04 12.43
N MET A 273 1.46 5.55 11.79
CA MET A 273 1.68 5.49 10.36
C MET A 273 2.91 4.66 10.04
N ILE A 274 2.76 3.70 9.12
CA ILE A 274 3.86 2.97 8.51
C ILE A 274 3.73 3.10 6.98
N LYS A 275 4.69 3.77 6.33
CA LYS A 275 4.73 3.95 4.87
C LYS A 275 6.05 3.43 4.29
N LEU A 276 5.99 2.47 3.37
CA LEU A 276 7.14 2.10 2.55
C LEU A 276 7.41 3.18 1.51
N ALA A 277 8.67 3.58 1.45
CA ALA A 277 9.20 4.53 0.50
C ALA A 277 10.48 4.00 -0.14
N SER A 278 10.73 4.42 -1.38
CA SER A 278 12.00 4.18 -2.06
C SER A 278 12.56 5.47 -2.65
N THR A 279 13.87 5.49 -2.83
CA THR A 279 14.64 6.65 -3.32
C THR A 279 15.39 6.33 -4.59
N ASN A 280 16.20 5.27 -4.59
CA ASN A 280 17.06 4.85 -5.69
C ASN A 280 17.09 3.31 -5.83
N PRO A 281 17.49 2.76 -6.98
CA PRO A 281 17.76 3.45 -8.23
C PRO A 281 16.47 3.94 -8.88
N LYS A 282 16.63 4.87 -9.82
CA LYS A 282 15.56 5.15 -10.78
C LYS A 282 15.49 4.03 -11.81
N ARG A 283 14.29 3.68 -12.23
CA ARG A 283 13.99 2.76 -13.33
C ARG A 283 13.45 3.57 -14.50
N VAL A 284 13.81 3.15 -15.71
CA VAL A 284 13.28 3.68 -16.96
C VAL A 284 12.71 2.51 -17.75
N ILE A 285 11.49 2.68 -18.27
CA ILE A 285 10.83 1.68 -19.12
C ILE A 285 10.33 2.34 -20.40
N ARG A 286 10.09 1.53 -21.43
CA ARG A 286 9.35 1.98 -22.62
C ARG A 286 7.85 1.90 -22.35
N GLY A 287 7.15 3.02 -22.44
CA GLY A 287 5.71 3.09 -22.21
C GLY A 287 4.89 2.90 -23.50
N VAL A 288 3.59 2.67 -23.32
CA VAL A 288 2.62 2.58 -24.45
C VAL A 288 2.29 3.96 -25.01
N LEU A 289 2.11 4.96 -24.14
CA LEU A 289 1.71 6.32 -24.52
C LEU A 289 2.89 7.30 -24.60
N LYS A 290 4.04 6.93 -24.03
CA LYS A 290 5.28 7.71 -23.99
C LYS A 290 6.43 6.75 -24.21
N ASP A 291 7.36 7.09 -25.10
CA ASP A 291 8.50 6.23 -25.41
C ASP A 291 9.40 5.96 -24.20
N ARG A 292 9.40 6.89 -23.23
CA ARG A 292 10.20 6.77 -22.01
C ARG A 292 9.37 7.19 -20.80
N ILE A 293 9.31 6.32 -19.80
CA ILE A 293 8.72 6.62 -18.49
C ILE A 293 9.80 6.34 -17.43
N GLU A 294 10.06 7.33 -16.59
CA GLU A 294 11.02 7.23 -15.49
C GLU A 294 10.27 7.17 -14.15
N GLY A 295 10.88 6.54 -13.16
CA GLY A 295 10.27 6.31 -11.86
C GLY A 295 11.25 5.72 -10.86
N LYS A 296 10.82 5.56 -9.61
CA LYS A 296 11.64 4.92 -8.58
C LYS A 296 11.40 3.42 -8.59
N ALA A 297 12.47 2.64 -8.49
CA ALA A 297 12.35 1.21 -8.27
C ALA A 297 11.65 0.93 -6.93
N ARG A 298 10.85 -0.13 -6.87
CA ARG A 298 10.11 -0.55 -5.66
C ARG A 298 10.69 -1.79 -5.02
N GLY A 299 11.34 -2.64 -5.81
CA GLY A 299 11.88 -3.92 -5.39
C GLY A 299 12.18 -4.77 -6.61
N GLU A 300 12.17 -6.09 -6.42
CA GLU A 300 12.25 -7.05 -7.52
C GLU A 300 10.90 -7.67 -7.82
N LEU A 301 10.64 -7.93 -9.10
CA LEU A 301 9.41 -8.58 -9.55
C LEU A 301 9.64 -10.08 -9.67
N VAL A 302 8.85 -10.86 -8.93
CA VAL A 302 8.97 -12.31 -8.86
C VAL A 302 7.64 -13.00 -9.15
N TYR A 303 7.74 -14.26 -9.56
CA TYR A 303 6.58 -15.12 -9.75
C TYR A 303 5.90 -15.43 -8.42
N CYS A 304 4.57 -15.62 -8.45
CA CYS A 304 3.78 -16.06 -7.31
C CYS A 304 2.64 -16.95 -7.83
N ASP A 305 2.44 -18.11 -7.21
CA ASP A 305 1.34 -19.03 -7.54
C ASP A 305 -0.02 -18.63 -6.91
N HIS A 306 -0.02 -17.52 -6.17
CA HIS A 306 -1.17 -16.94 -5.49
C HIS A 306 -1.89 -17.83 -4.47
N LYS A 307 -1.28 -18.93 -4.00
CA LYS A 307 -1.91 -19.84 -3.02
C LYS A 307 -1.89 -19.31 -1.59
N VAL A 308 -0.73 -18.84 -1.13
CA VAL A 308 -0.54 -18.42 0.28
C VAL A 308 -0.97 -16.97 0.54
N LYS A 309 -1.21 -16.17 -0.53
CA LYS A 309 -1.70 -14.77 -0.54
C LYS A 309 -1.09 -13.77 0.45
N ARG A 310 -0.01 -14.13 1.15
CA ARG A 310 0.64 -13.33 2.19
C ARG A 310 1.15 -11.97 1.70
N GLN A 311 0.87 -10.92 2.47
CA GLN A 311 1.33 -9.54 2.27
C GLN A 311 2.01 -9.08 3.56
N TYR A 312 3.28 -8.69 3.51
CA TYR A 312 4.00 -8.38 4.75
C TYR A 312 5.10 -7.32 4.59
N ILE A 313 5.47 -6.73 5.72
CA ILE A 313 6.62 -5.83 5.87
C ILE A 313 7.46 -6.30 7.05
N VAL A 314 8.78 -6.30 6.92
CA VAL A 314 9.72 -6.59 8.01
C VAL A 314 10.62 -5.39 8.21
N LEU A 315 10.63 -4.85 9.42
CA LEU A 315 11.47 -3.72 9.82
C LEU A 315 12.45 -4.13 10.91
N ASN A 316 13.51 -3.36 11.08
CA ASN A 316 14.37 -3.50 12.25
C ASN A 316 13.61 -3.13 13.53
N LEU A 317 13.54 -4.06 14.49
CA LEU A 317 12.76 -3.92 15.73
C LEU A 317 13.22 -2.72 16.57
N GLU A 318 14.52 -2.63 16.85
CA GLU A 318 15.07 -1.54 17.67
C GLU A 318 14.81 -0.16 17.05
N SER A 319 15.05 -0.01 15.74
CA SER A 319 14.80 1.24 15.02
C SER A 319 13.32 1.59 14.97
N PHE A 320 12.45 0.59 14.81
CA PHE A 320 11.01 0.76 14.85
C PHE A 320 10.52 1.25 16.22
N TYR A 321 10.98 0.62 17.30
CA TYR A 321 10.67 1.04 18.66
C TYR A 321 11.12 2.47 18.95
N LYS A 322 12.37 2.81 18.61
CA LYS A 322 12.90 4.18 18.77
C LYS A 322 12.08 5.22 17.99
N ALA A 323 11.58 4.86 16.79
CA ALA A 323 10.72 5.74 16.01
C ALA A 323 9.37 6.01 16.71
N LEU A 324 8.75 4.99 17.31
CA LEU A 324 7.51 5.16 18.07
C LEU A 324 7.71 6.06 19.30
N ILE A 325 8.75 5.80 20.10
CA ILE A 325 9.09 6.63 21.27
C ILE A 325 9.36 8.08 20.85
N ALA A 326 10.16 8.29 19.80
CA ALA A 326 10.50 9.62 19.32
C ALA A 326 9.26 10.42 18.89
N THR A 327 8.32 9.77 18.19
CA THR A 327 7.14 10.41 17.62
C THR A 327 6.00 10.56 18.62
N ARG A 328 5.94 9.73 19.67
CA ARG A 328 5.00 9.89 20.80
C ARG A 328 5.04 11.29 21.40
N ASN A 329 6.23 11.89 21.51
CA ASN A 329 6.43 13.25 22.03
C ASN A 329 5.88 14.38 21.12
N TYR A 330 5.30 14.03 19.97
CA TYR A 330 4.73 14.96 19.00
C TYR A 330 3.21 14.80 18.85
N VAL A 331 2.57 13.93 19.63
CA VAL A 331 1.12 13.71 19.58
C VAL A 331 0.35 15.01 19.79
N ASP A 332 0.72 15.81 20.79
CA ASP A 332 0.06 17.10 21.10
C ASP A 332 0.31 18.18 20.03
N LYS A 333 1.24 17.94 19.09
CA LYS A 333 1.54 18.82 17.97
C LYS A 333 0.78 18.45 16.70
N LEU A 334 0.02 17.36 16.72
CA LEU A 334 -0.88 17.02 15.62
C LEU A 334 -2.04 18.04 15.56
N PRO A 335 -2.52 18.39 14.36
CA PRO A 335 -3.68 19.25 14.22
C PRO A 335 -4.91 18.59 14.87
N LYS A 336 -5.79 19.41 15.43
CA LYS A 336 -7.13 18.99 15.87
C LYS A 336 -8.10 19.20 14.71
N ASP A 337 -9.12 18.36 14.59
CA ASP A 337 -10.22 18.71 13.68
C ASP A 337 -10.97 19.89 14.31
N GLU A 338 -11.21 20.93 13.50
CA GLU A 338 -12.06 22.08 13.86
C GLU A 338 -13.54 21.70 13.89
#